data_AF-A0A559M218-F1
#
_entry.id   AF-A0A559M218-F1
#
_cell.length_a   1.000
_cell.length_b   1.000
_cell.length_c   1.000
_cell.angle_alpha   90.00
_cell.angle_beta   90.00
_cell.angle_gamma   90.00
#
_symmetry.space_group_name_H-M   'P 1'
#
loop_
_entity.id
_entity.type
_entity.pdbx_description
1 polymer ?
#
loop_
_entity_poly.entity_id
_entity_poly.type
_entity_poly.pdbx_seq_one_letter_code
_entity_poly.pdbx_strand_id
1 'polypeptide(L)'
;MGSDDVIAMAPVPGEVKSWAFGDGVDVDVERKGASDVPALKRQLKSRHLQMIAIGGTIGTGLFIGSGEALTKSGPAGALVAYIFVGTLVYSVMQSLGEMATYIPIAGAFTSYAARFVDPSLGFSMGWIYWFSWAMTYALELTATGLIIQYWNKDLSIGIFIGVFWVVVTAANFLPVSFYGEFEFWFASIKIVTIVGFLIFAMCIDAGAGQHGYLGFHTWGNPGAFAPYLITDNEALAKFVGFWAVLIQAGFSYQGTEL
;
A
#
# COMPACT_ATOMS: atom_id res chain seq x y z
N MET A 1 62.20 35.66 -53.44
CA MET A 1 61.63 34.37 -53.01
C MET A 1 60.12 34.57 -52.98
N GLY A 2 59.29 33.96 -53.83
CA GLY A 2 59.56 32.85 -54.75
C GLY A 2 59.82 31.54 -53.99
N SER A 3 59.29 30.38 -54.39
CA SER A 3 58.41 30.08 -55.53
C SER A 3 58.08 28.58 -55.47
N ASP A 4 56.78 28.24 -55.49
CA ASP A 4 56.20 26.96 -55.95
C ASP A 4 56.71 25.69 -55.19
N ASP A 5 56.20 24.45 -55.31
CA ASP A 5 54.98 23.80 -55.86
C ASP A 5 54.83 22.47 -55.02
N VAL A 6 53.76 21.65 -54.92
CA VAL A 6 52.42 21.45 -55.54
C VAL A 6 51.49 20.94 -54.39
N ILE A 7 50.23 20.43 -54.47
CA ILE A 7 49.29 19.97 -55.52
C ILE A 7 47.88 20.49 -55.16
N ALA A 8 47.02 20.76 -56.14
CA ALA A 8 45.57 20.94 -55.95
C ALA A 8 44.77 19.70 -56.40
N MET A 9 43.76 19.28 -55.64
CA MET A 9 42.83 18.20 -56.01
C MET A 9 41.40 18.76 -56.17
N ALA A 10 40.77 18.45 -57.29
CA ALA A 10 39.45 18.98 -57.68
C ALA A 10 38.27 18.21 -57.03
N PRO A 11 37.03 18.75 -57.02
CA PRO A 11 36.00 18.37 -56.06
C PRO A 11 35.08 17.22 -56.50
N VAL A 12 34.30 16.71 -55.54
CA VAL A 12 33.12 15.86 -55.76
C VAL A 12 31.87 16.60 -55.25
N PRO A 13 30.73 16.61 -55.98
CA PRO A 13 29.62 17.53 -55.67
C PRO A 13 28.58 16.94 -54.71
N GLY A 14 28.03 17.75 -53.79
CA GLY A 14 27.03 17.26 -52.85
C GLY A 14 26.41 18.26 -51.86
N GLU A 15 26.47 19.59 -52.08
CA GLU A 15 25.66 20.51 -51.26
C GLU A 15 24.17 20.33 -51.56
N VAL A 16 23.41 19.81 -50.60
CA VAL A 16 21.98 20.10 -50.47
C VAL A 16 21.80 20.87 -49.17
N LYS A 17 21.58 22.19 -49.28
CA LYS A 17 21.34 23.06 -48.12
C LYS A 17 19.95 22.79 -47.55
N SER A 18 19.86 21.96 -46.51
CA SER A 18 18.72 21.96 -45.60
C SER A 18 18.76 23.25 -44.77
N TRP A 19 17.84 24.15 -45.11
CA TRP A 19 17.45 25.36 -44.39
C TRP A 19 17.26 25.08 -42.89
N ALA A 20 17.70 26.03 -42.06
CA ALA A 20 17.61 25.90 -40.62
C ALA A 20 16.16 26.01 -40.12
N PHE A 21 15.69 24.96 -39.45
CA PHE A 21 14.90 25.14 -38.24
C PHE A 21 15.84 24.88 -37.07
N GLY A 22 15.69 25.67 -35.99
CA GLY A 22 16.71 25.76 -34.94
C GLY A 22 16.99 24.44 -34.24
N ASP A 23 18.21 24.30 -33.71
CA ASP A 23 18.66 23.12 -32.97
C ASP A 23 17.78 22.89 -31.74
N GLY A 24 16.72 22.10 -31.94
CA GLY A 24 16.06 21.34 -30.90
C GLY A 24 17.09 20.37 -30.35
N VAL A 25 17.83 20.80 -29.34
CA VAL A 25 18.66 19.89 -28.55
C VAL A 25 17.70 18.87 -27.97
N ASP A 26 17.76 17.63 -28.44
CA ASP A 26 17.15 16.47 -27.80
C ASP A 26 17.86 16.26 -26.46
N VAL A 27 17.47 17.07 -25.48
CA VAL A 27 17.94 16.97 -24.10
C VAL A 27 17.33 15.70 -23.55
N ASP A 28 18.15 14.64 -23.55
CA ASP A 28 17.86 13.35 -22.93
C ASP A 28 17.74 13.52 -21.40
N VAL A 29 16.61 14.08 -20.94
CA VAL A 29 16.36 14.46 -19.53
C VAL A 29 16.53 13.24 -18.62
N GLU A 30 16.14 12.05 -19.11
CA GLU A 30 16.31 10.78 -18.41
C GLU A 30 17.77 10.51 -18.02
N ARG A 31 18.74 10.87 -18.87
CA ARG A 31 20.15 10.59 -18.61
C ARG A 31 20.73 11.46 -17.49
N LYS A 32 20.18 12.67 -17.25
CA LYS A 32 20.46 13.47 -16.05
C LYS A 32 19.69 12.98 -14.82
N GLY A 33 18.48 12.44 -15.01
CA GLY A 33 17.71 11.82 -13.93
C GLY A 33 18.46 10.69 -13.21
N ALA A 34 19.32 9.95 -13.92
CA ALA A 34 20.16 8.91 -13.32
C ALA A 34 21.38 9.43 -12.54
N SER A 35 21.85 10.66 -12.78
CA SER A 35 23.09 11.20 -12.17
C SER A 35 22.86 12.15 -11.00
N ASP A 36 21.72 12.88 -10.97
CA ASP A 36 21.45 13.93 -9.97
C ASP A 36 20.36 13.57 -8.94
N VAL A 37 19.80 12.35 -8.96
CA VAL A 37 18.99 11.85 -7.83
C VAL A 37 19.89 11.77 -6.58
N PRO A 38 19.56 12.45 -5.47
CA PRO A 38 20.37 12.40 -4.26
C PRO A 38 20.51 10.96 -3.77
N ALA A 39 21.73 10.42 -3.78
CA ALA A 39 22.00 9.03 -3.43
C ALA A 39 21.48 8.71 -2.03
N LEU A 40 20.33 8.01 -1.97
CA LEU A 40 19.58 7.81 -0.74
C LEU A 40 20.46 7.10 0.29
N LYS A 41 20.71 7.75 1.44
CA LYS A 41 21.58 7.21 2.49
C LYS A 41 20.95 5.95 3.09
N ARG A 42 21.29 4.78 2.53
CA ARG A 42 20.85 3.44 2.94
C ARG A 42 21.36 3.08 4.35
N GLN A 43 20.72 3.66 5.38
CA GLN A 43 20.99 3.35 6.79
C GLN A 43 20.09 2.24 7.34
N LEU A 44 18.98 1.92 6.66
CA LEU A 44 18.16 0.75 6.96
C LEU A 44 18.83 -0.53 6.42
N LYS A 45 18.94 -1.54 7.29
CA LYS A 45 19.42 -2.88 6.94
C LYS A 45 18.30 -3.67 6.23
N SER A 46 18.64 -4.70 5.47
CA SER A 46 17.64 -5.56 4.80
C SER A 46 16.58 -6.11 5.76
N ARG A 47 16.97 -6.51 6.99
CA ARG A 47 16.04 -6.94 8.05
C ARG A 47 15.01 -5.86 8.44
N HIS A 48 15.37 -4.58 8.38
CA HIS A 48 14.44 -3.48 8.70
C HIS A 48 13.46 -3.29 7.55
N LEU A 49 13.92 -3.31 6.31
CA LEU A 49 13.05 -3.19 5.14
C LEU A 49 12.03 -4.33 5.08
N GLN A 50 12.46 -5.57 5.31
CA GLN A 50 11.56 -6.74 5.40
C GLN A 50 10.52 -6.60 6.53
N MET A 51 10.95 -6.14 7.71
CA MET A 51 10.05 -5.96 8.86
C MET A 51 9.16 -4.71 8.74
N ILE A 52 9.55 -3.69 7.96
CA ILE A 52 8.69 -2.56 7.59
C ILE A 52 7.59 -3.04 6.62
N ALA A 53 7.91 -3.85 5.62
CA ALA A 53 6.91 -4.38 4.69
C ALA A 53 5.89 -5.29 5.41
N ILE A 54 6.36 -6.22 6.26
CA ILE A 54 5.50 -7.10 7.06
C ILE A 54 4.75 -6.30 8.14
N GLY A 55 5.42 -5.35 8.81
CA GLY A 55 4.84 -4.50 9.85
C GLY A 55 3.79 -3.51 9.32
N GLY A 56 3.98 -3.00 8.11
CA GLY A 56 3.08 -2.04 7.45
C GLY A 56 1.83 -2.68 6.87
N THR A 57 1.96 -3.85 6.22
CA THR A 57 0.81 -4.63 5.73
C THR A 57 -0.07 -5.18 6.87
N ILE A 58 0.48 -5.30 8.08
CA ILE A 58 -0.28 -5.68 9.28
C ILE A 58 -0.82 -4.42 9.99
N GLY A 59 -1.97 -3.93 9.51
CA GLY A 59 -2.69 -2.77 10.05
C GLY A 59 -3.97 -3.10 10.85
N THR A 60 -4.71 -2.07 11.28
CA THR A 60 -5.99 -2.22 12.01
C THR A 60 -7.06 -3.03 11.26
N GLY A 61 -7.00 -3.08 9.93
CA GLY A 61 -7.90 -3.88 9.09
C GLY A 61 -8.03 -5.35 9.53
N LEU A 62 -6.94 -5.97 9.99
CA LEU A 62 -6.95 -7.38 10.39
C LEU A 62 -7.83 -7.66 11.62
N PHE A 63 -7.84 -6.77 12.62
CA PHE A 63 -8.57 -7.00 13.88
C PHE A 63 -9.88 -6.21 13.97
N ILE A 64 -9.90 -4.95 13.52
CA ILE A 64 -11.08 -4.09 13.54
C ILE A 64 -11.93 -4.36 12.28
N GLY A 65 -11.29 -4.36 11.10
CA GLY A 65 -11.95 -4.55 9.80
C GLY A 65 -12.55 -5.94 9.62
N SER A 66 -11.83 -7.01 9.96
CA SER A 66 -12.31 -8.40 9.84
C SER A 66 -13.58 -8.68 10.66
N GLY A 67 -13.67 -8.14 11.89
CA GLY A 67 -14.85 -8.31 12.74
C GLY A 67 -16.10 -7.63 12.15
N GLU A 68 -15.93 -6.43 11.60
CA GLU A 68 -16.99 -5.72 10.89
C GLU A 68 -17.38 -6.44 9.59
N ALA A 69 -16.39 -6.93 8.83
CA ALA A 69 -16.58 -7.67 7.58
C ALA A 69 -17.40 -8.96 7.79
N LEU A 70 -17.06 -9.75 8.80
CA LEU A 70 -17.79 -10.97 9.16
C LEU A 70 -19.22 -10.66 9.60
N THR A 71 -19.42 -9.61 10.41
CA THR A 71 -20.76 -9.17 10.84
C THR A 71 -21.64 -8.70 9.68
N LYS A 72 -21.08 -7.99 8.70
CA LYS A 72 -21.83 -7.44 7.54
C LYS A 72 -22.14 -8.47 6.45
N SER A 73 -21.27 -9.45 6.24
CA SER A 73 -21.36 -10.33 5.05
C SER A 73 -21.45 -11.82 5.34
N GLY A 74 -21.22 -12.25 6.58
CA GLY A 74 -21.09 -13.67 6.95
C GLY A 74 -19.73 -14.26 6.52
N PRO A 75 -19.41 -15.50 6.95
CA PRO A 75 -18.08 -16.07 6.74
C PRO A 75 -17.73 -16.31 5.27
N ALA A 76 -18.67 -16.75 4.44
CA ALA A 76 -18.44 -16.91 3.00
C ALA A 76 -18.48 -15.58 2.25
N GLY A 77 -19.34 -14.64 2.66
CA GLY A 77 -19.36 -13.29 2.09
C GLY A 77 -18.03 -12.58 2.25
N ALA A 78 -17.45 -12.62 3.46
CA ALA A 78 -16.14 -12.06 3.75
C ALA A 78 -15.03 -12.78 2.98
N LEU A 79 -15.02 -14.12 2.98
CA LEU A 79 -14.01 -14.90 2.27
C LEU A 79 -14.01 -14.61 0.76
N VAL A 80 -15.18 -14.58 0.11
CA VAL A 80 -15.28 -14.29 -1.33
C VAL A 80 -14.91 -12.83 -1.64
N ALA A 81 -15.27 -11.87 -0.76
CA ALA A 81 -14.87 -10.47 -0.92
C ALA A 81 -13.35 -10.28 -0.84
N TYR A 82 -12.69 -10.88 0.14
CA TYR A 82 -11.23 -10.81 0.29
C TYR A 82 -10.50 -11.55 -0.83
N ILE A 83 -10.98 -12.72 -1.28
CA ILE A 83 -10.42 -13.42 -2.45
C ILE A 83 -10.56 -12.56 -3.72
N PHE A 84 -11.72 -11.93 -3.95
CA PHE A 84 -11.97 -11.12 -5.15
C PHE A 84 -11.10 -9.85 -5.18
N VAL A 85 -10.96 -9.12 -4.07
CA VAL A 85 -10.05 -7.97 -4.02
C VAL A 85 -8.59 -8.43 -4.07
N GLY A 86 -8.27 -9.54 -3.41
CA GLY A 86 -6.92 -10.11 -3.40
C GLY A 86 -6.40 -10.52 -4.78
N THR A 87 -7.24 -11.04 -5.68
CA THR A 87 -6.81 -11.36 -7.05
C THR A 87 -6.58 -10.11 -7.91
N LEU A 88 -7.37 -9.05 -7.71
CA LEU A 88 -7.15 -7.75 -8.35
C LEU A 88 -5.82 -7.13 -7.90
N VAL A 89 -5.59 -7.06 -6.57
CA VAL A 89 -4.35 -6.54 -5.98
C VAL A 89 -3.14 -7.38 -6.40
N TYR A 90 -3.24 -8.71 -6.35
CA TYR A 90 -2.17 -9.61 -6.80
C TYR A 90 -1.79 -9.34 -8.27
N SER A 91 -2.78 -9.17 -9.15
CA SER A 91 -2.53 -8.88 -10.57
C SER A 91 -1.78 -7.56 -10.76
N VAL A 92 -2.18 -6.51 -10.03
CA VAL A 92 -1.49 -5.20 -10.03
C VAL A 92 -0.06 -5.32 -9.52
N MET A 93 0.17 -6.05 -8.41
CA MET A 93 1.51 -6.19 -7.83
C MET A 93 2.45 -7.07 -8.66
N GLN A 94 1.95 -8.05 -9.41
CA GLN A 94 2.77 -8.80 -10.37
C GLN A 94 3.23 -7.88 -11.51
N SER A 95 2.32 -7.14 -12.16
CA SER A 95 2.70 -6.19 -13.22
C SER A 95 3.63 -5.07 -12.72
N LEU A 96 3.43 -4.59 -11.49
CA LEU A 96 4.33 -3.61 -10.86
C LEU A 96 5.72 -4.22 -10.58
N GLY A 97 5.80 -5.48 -10.16
CA GLY A 97 7.05 -6.21 -9.96
C GLY A 97 7.84 -6.43 -11.25
N GLU A 98 7.16 -6.74 -12.36
CA GLU A 98 7.79 -6.82 -13.69
C GLU A 98 8.33 -5.46 -14.14
N MET A 99 7.55 -4.38 -13.99
CA MET A 99 8.03 -3.02 -14.30
C MET A 99 9.23 -2.61 -13.43
N ALA A 100 9.19 -2.91 -12.13
CA ALA A 100 10.24 -2.54 -11.18
C ALA A 100 11.54 -3.35 -11.33
N THR A 101 11.46 -4.58 -11.85
CA THR A 101 12.65 -5.38 -12.18
C THR A 101 13.23 -5.04 -13.56
N TYR A 102 12.39 -4.61 -14.51
CA TYR A 102 12.83 -4.20 -15.85
C TYR A 102 13.46 -2.79 -15.89
N ILE A 103 12.85 -1.80 -15.23
CA ILE A 103 13.35 -0.40 -15.17
C ILE A 103 13.37 0.06 -13.71
N PRO A 104 14.47 -0.14 -12.95
CA PRO A 104 14.53 0.19 -11.53
C PRO A 104 14.69 1.72 -11.30
N ILE A 105 13.58 2.47 -11.37
CA ILE A 105 13.53 3.91 -11.07
C ILE A 105 13.11 4.18 -9.61
N ALA A 106 13.66 5.27 -9.06
CA ALA A 106 13.22 5.82 -7.78
C ALA A 106 11.91 6.60 -7.98
N GLY A 107 10.92 6.38 -7.10
CA GLY A 107 9.63 7.08 -7.12
C GLY A 107 8.38 6.19 -7.11
N ALA A 108 8.53 4.87 -7.01
CA ALA A 108 7.43 3.89 -6.86
C ALA A 108 6.42 3.90 -8.05
N PHE A 109 5.23 3.33 -7.83
CA PHE A 109 4.20 3.13 -8.87
C PHE A 109 3.72 4.43 -9.55
N THR A 110 3.81 5.59 -8.89
CA THR A 110 3.43 6.89 -9.49
C THR A 110 4.40 7.29 -10.60
N SER A 111 5.70 6.98 -10.48
CA SER A 111 6.68 7.18 -11.55
C SER A 111 6.48 6.23 -12.73
N TYR A 112 6.08 4.98 -12.49
CA TYR A 112 5.72 4.06 -13.58
C TYR A 112 4.44 4.53 -14.31
N ALA A 113 3.42 4.99 -13.58
CA ALA A 113 2.20 5.55 -14.19
C ALA A 113 2.47 6.82 -15.03
N ALA A 114 3.32 7.72 -14.53
CA ALA A 114 3.77 8.91 -15.27
C ALA A 114 4.55 8.57 -16.54
N ARG A 115 5.35 7.50 -16.51
CA ARG A 115 6.23 7.06 -17.62
C ARG A 115 5.50 6.25 -18.68
N PHE A 116 4.59 5.35 -18.29
CA PHE A 116 3.98 4.38 -19.19
C PHE A 116 2.55 4.72 -19.63
N VAL A 117 1.87 5.67 -18.97
CA VAL A 117 0.48 6.02 -19.29
C VAL A 117 0.35 7.51 -19.62
N ASP A 118 0.45 8.38 -18.62
CA ASP A 118 0.39 9.84 -18.81
C ASP A 118 0.91 10.60 -17.56
N PRO A 119 1.65 11.71 -17.72
CA PRO A 119 2.13 12.51 -16.58
C PRO A 119 1.01 13.05 -15.67
N SER A 120 -0.18 13.37 -16.19
CA SER A 120 -1.33 13.82 -15.39
C SER A 120 -1.96 12.69 -14.58
N LEU A 121 -1.91 11.45 -15.07
CA LEU A 121 -2.28 10.28 -14.27
C LEU A 121 -1.29 10.07 -13.12
N GLY A 122 0.02 10.12 -13.39
CA GLY A 122 1.05 10.02 -12.36
C GLY A 122 0.92 11.09 -11.27
N PHE A 123 0.66 12.34 -11.65
CA PHE A 123 0.36 13.44 -10.74
C PHE A 123 -0.91 13.16 -9.90
N SER A 124 -1.99 12.73 -10.54
CA SER A 124 -3.26 12.43 -9.87
C SER A 124 -3.12 11.28 -8.87
N MET A 125 -2.41 10.20 -9.24
CA MET A 125 -2.11 9.08 -8.35
C MET A 125 -1.25 9.51 -7.17
N GLY A 126 -0.28 10.41 -7.37
CA GLY A 126 0.52 10.98 -6.27
C GLY A 126 -0.32 11.70 -5.22
N TRP A 127 -1.28 12.52 -5.65
CA TRP A 127 -2.22 13.18 -4.73
C TRP A 127 -3.17 12.21 -4.04
N ILE A 128 -3.78 11.29 -4.79
CA ILE A 128 -4.68 10.25 -4.22
C ILE A 128 -3.95 9.43 -3.15
N TYR A 129 -2.71 9.03 -3.42
CA TYR A 129 -1.88 8.28 -2.48
C TYR A 129 -1.53 9.07 -1.22
N TRP A 130 -1.16 10.35 -1.37
CA TRP A 130 -0.90 11.24 -0.22
C TRP A 130 -2.15 11.42 0.66
N PHE A 131 -3.31 11.66 0.05
CA PHE A 131 -4.58 11.73 0.77
C PHE A 131 -4.92 10.40 1.45
N SER A 132 -4.67 9.26 0.80
CA SER A 132 -4.89 7.93 1.37
C SER A 132 -4.10 7.75 2.67
N TRP A 133 -2.79 8.01 2.67
CA TRP A 133 -1.96 7.89 3.88
C TRP A 133 -2.30 8.93 4.95
N ALA A 134 -2.67 10.16 4.57
CA ALA A 134 -3.15 11.16 5.52
C ALA A 134 -4.45 10.71 6.24
N MET A 135 -5.37 10.05 5.51
CA MET A 135 -6.58 9.45 6.09
C MET A 135 -6.25 8.22 6.93
N THR A 136 -5.40 7.30 6.47
CA THR A 136 -4.95 6.13 7.24
C THR A 136 -4.33 6.54 8.58
N TYR A 137 -3.49 7.58 8.61
CA TYR A 137 -2.92 8.10 9.86
C TYR A 137 -3.99 8.62 10.84
N ALA A 138 -4.99 9.34 10.36
CA ALA A 138 -6.11 9.80 11.18
C ALA A 138 -7.00 8.63 11.69
N LEU A 139 -7.17 7.58 10.87
CA LEU A 139 -7.89 6.36 11.24
C LEU A 139 -7.15 5.59 12.35
N GLU A 140 -5.84 5.39 12.24
CA GLU A 140 -5.02 4.69 13.25
C GLU A 140 -5.00 5.42 14.61
N LEU A 141 -4.92 6.76 14.61
CA LEU A 141 -5.07 7.57 15.83
C LEU A 141 -6.46 7.41 16.46
N THR A 142 -7.51 7.37 15.64
CA THR A 142 -8.90 7.20 16.10
C THR A 142 -9.14 5.79 16.65
N ALA A 143 -8.63 4.76 15.95
CA ALA A 143 -8.67 3.36 16.36
C ALA A 143 -8.00 3.15 17.72
N THR A 144 -6.86 3.80 17.96
CA THR A 144 -6.17 3.75 19.25
C THR A 144 -7.05 4.25 20.41
N GLY A 145 -7.78 5.34 20.22
CA GLY A 145 -8.73 5.84 21.22
C GLY A 145 -9.98 4.94 21.39
N LEU A 146 -10.50 4.35 20.31
CA LEU A 146 -11.59 3.37 20.36
C LEU A 146 -11.20 2.09 21.12
N ILE A 147 -9.96 1.61 20.93
CA ILE A 147 -9.41 0.47 21.67
C ILE A 147 -9.37 0.77 23.17
N ILE A 148 -8.95 1.96 23.59
CA ILE A 148 -8.88 2.30 25.02
C ILE A 148 -10.28 2.44 25.65
N GLN A 149 -11.29 2.86 24.87
CA GLN A 149 -12.70 2.86 25.31
C GLN A 149 -13.29 1.47 25.60
N TYR A 150 -12.62 0.37 25.22
CA TYR A 150 -12.98 -0.98 25.66
C TYR A 150 -12.95 -1.12 27.20
N TRP A 151 -11.95 -0.52 27.86
CA TRP A 151 -11.81 -0.57 29.33
C TRP A 151 -12.52 0.57 30.05
N ASN A 152 -12.59 1.77 29.46
CA ASN A 152 -13.31 2.90 30.04
C ASN A 152 -13.94 3.80 28.96
N LYS A 153 -15.26 3.74 28.85
CA LYS A 153 -16.07 4.46 27.84
C LYS A 153 -16.25 5.94 28.14
N ASP A 154 -16.04 6.38 29.38
CA ASP A 154 -16.21 7.78 29.79
C ASP A 154 -15.03 8.67 29.35
N LEU A 155 -13.92 8.06 28.92
CA LEU A 155 -12.74 8.76 28.42
C LEU A 155 -12.93 9.16 26.95
N SER A 156 -12.79 10.45 26.65
CA SER A 156 -12.91 10.96 25.29
C SER A 156 -11.77 10.47 24.38
N ILE A 157 -12.14 9.90 23.23
CA ILE A 157 -11.22 9.48 22.14
C ILE A 157 -10.24 10.60 21.77
N GLY A 158 -10.69 11.86 21.80
CA GLY A 158 -9.88 13.03 21.47
C GLY A 158 -8.65 13.24 22.36
N ILE A 159 -8.68 12.76 23.61
CA ILE A 159 -7.53 12.80 24.52
C ILE A 159 -6.42 11.90 23.96
N PHE A 160 -6.77 10.67 23.56
CA PHE A 160 -5.81 9.71 23.01
C PHE A 160 -5.32 10.13 21.62
N ILE A 161 -6.21 10.63 20.75
CA ILE A 161 -5.81 11.20 19.46
C ILE A 161 -4.76 12.31 19.67
N GLY A 162 -5.00 13.25 20.59
CA GLY A 162 -4.04 14.33 20.88
C GLY A 162 -2.70 13.82 21.43
N VAL A 163 -2.71 12.88 22.38
CA VAL A 163 -1.48 12.30 22.96
C VAL A 163 -0.67 11.52 21.92
N PHE A 164 -1.30 10.60 21.19
CA PHE A 164 -0.60 9.79 20.19
C PHE A 164 -0.15 10.62 18.99
N TRP A 165 -0.90 11.65 18.58
CA TRP A 165 -0.48 12.59 17.54
C TRP A 165 0.80 13.33 17.94
N VAL A 166 0.87 13.90 19.16
CA VAL A 166 2.09 14.56 19.65
C VAL A 166 3.27 13.58 19.73
N VAL A 167 3.05 12.34 20.22
CA VAL A 167 4.12 11.33 20.32
C VAL A 167 4.65 10.90 18.95
N VAL A 168 3.77 10.65 17.97
CA VAL A 168 4.20 10.23 16.62
C VAL A 168 4.82 11.40 15.86
N THR A 169 4.30 12.63 16.00
CA THR A 169 4.95 13.83 15.44
C THR A 169 6.32 14.09 16.08
N ALA A 170 6.50 13.87 17.39
CA ALA A 170 7.81 13.92 18.03
C ALA A 170 8.76 12.83 17.50
N ALA A 171 8.26 11.61 17.29
CA ALA A 171 9.04 10.50 16.73
C ALA A 171 9.49 10.75 15.27
N ASN A 172 8.71 11.51 14.48
CA ASN A 172 9.07 11.89 13.11
C ASN A 172 10.30 12.82 13.04
N PHE A 173 10.70 13.47 14.13
CA PHE A 173 11.95 14.26 14.20
C PHE A 173 13.18 13.41 14.58
N LEU A 174 13.03 12.11 14.86
CA LEU A 174 14.14 11.23 15.20
C LEU A 174 14.87 10.70 13.93
N PRO A 175 16.16 10.33 14.02
CA PRO A 175 16.88 9.75 12.90
C PRO A 175 16.27 8.42 12.43
N VAL A 176 16.22 8.20 11.11
CA VAL A 176 15.67 7.00 10.46
C VAL A 176 16.28 5.67 10.96
N SER A 177 17.50 5.71 11.49
CA SER A 177 18.17 4.57 12.12
C SER A 177 17.50 4.12 13.43
N PHE A 178 16.96 5.05 14.23
CA PHE A 178 16.16 4.72 15.40
C PHE A 178 14.78 4.19 14.99
N TYR A 179 14.13 4.86 14.04
CA TYR A 179 12.84 4.40 13.49
C TYR A 179 12.90 2.95 13.01
N GLY A 180 13.92 2.58 12.24
CA GLY A 180 14.08 1.22 11.71
C GLY A 180 14.31 0.12 12.76
N GLU A 181 14.90 0.44 13.91
CA GLU A 181 15.03 -0.52 15.02
C GLU A 181 13.75 -0.53 15.89
N PHE A 182 13.04 0.59 16.08
CA PHE A 182 11.72 0.61 16.74
C PHE A 182 10.68 -0.20 15.96
N GLU A 183 10.55 0.04 14.65
CA GLU A 183 9.58 -0.66 13.80
C GLU A 183 9.88 -2.17 13.75
N PHE A 184 11.16 -2.57 13.76
CA PHE A 184 11.55 -3.98 13.88
C PHE A 184 10.95 -4.65 15.14
N TRP A 185 11.01 -3.98 16.30
CA TRP A 185 10.45 -4.52 17.55
C TRP A 185 8.92 -4.49 17.57
N PHE A 186 8.28 -3.40 17.10
CA PHE A 186 6.82 -3.32 17.05
C PHE A 186 6.21 -4.32 16.05
N ALA A 187 6.79 -4.47 14.86
CA ALA A 187 6.40 -5.49 13.89
C ALA A 187 6.61 -6.92 14.43
N SER A 188 7.70 -7.16 15.19
CA SER A 188 7.90 -8.45 15.86
C SER A 188 6.77 -8.76 16.85
N ILE A 189 6.32 -7.77 17.63
CA ILE A 189 5.18 -7.92 18.54
C ILE A 189 3.89 -8.20 17.75
N LYS A 190 3.60 -7.44 16.69
CA LYS A 190 2.43 -7.67 15.81
C LYS A 190 2.36 -9.12 15.31
N ILE A 191 3.47 -9.65 14.79
CA ILE A 191 3.56 -11.03 14.27
C ILE A 191 3.30 -12.06 15.38
N VAL A 192 3.93 -11.90 16.55
CA VAL A 192 3.71 -12.80 17.70
C VAL A 192 2.26 -12.77 18.18
N THR A 193 1.64 -11.58 18.23
CA THR A 193 0.22 -11.43 18.57
C THR A 193 -0.69 -12.14 17.57
N ILE A 194 -0.40 -12.10 16.26
CA ILE A 194 -1.18 -12.81 15.24
C ILE A 194 -1.01 -14.33 15.36
N VAL A 195 0.22 -14.83 15.53
CA VAL A 195 0.45 -16.28 15.73
C VAL A 195 -0.28 -16.76 16.98
N GLY A 196 -0.21 -16.01 18.08
CA GLY A 196 -0.97 -16.29 19.30
C GLY A 196 -2.49 -16.25 19.10
N PHE A 197 -3.00 -15.27 18.34
CA PHE A 197 -4.42 -15.16 18.01
C PHE A 197 -4.92 -16.30 17.12
N LEU A 198 -4.13 -16.75 16.12
CA LEU A 198 -4.46 -17.90 15.28
C LEU A 198 -4.52 -19.20 16.09
N ILE A 199 -3.55 -19.41 16.99
CA ILE A 199 -3.56 -20.57 17.91
C ILE A 199 -4.79 -20.51 18.83
N PHE A 200 -5.07 -19.34 19.42
CA PHE A 200 -6.26 -19.12 20.25
C PHE A 200 -7.56 -19.39 19.49
N ALA A 201 -7.69 -18.89 18.25
CA ALA A 201 -8.86 -19.11 17.40
C ALA A 201 -9.06 -20.60 17.08
N MET A 202 -7.99 -21.33 16.75
CA MET A 202 -8.06 -22.79 16.56
C MET A 202 -8.47 -23.54 17.84
N CYS A 203 -7.99 -23.12 19.02
CA CYS A 203 -8.40 -23.72 20.29
C CYS A 203 -9.87 -23.42 20.63
N ILE A 204 -10.36 -22.21 20.36
CA ILE A 204 -11.77 -21.85 20.55
C ILE A 204 -12.66 -22.64 19.59
N ASP A 205 -12.30 -22.75 18.31
CA ASP A 205 -13.03 -23.53 17.31
C ASP A 205 -13.11 -25.02 17.68
N ALA A 206 -12.00 -25.59 18.12
CA ALA A 206 -11.89 -26.96 18.64
C ALA A 206 -12.67 -27.20 19.96
N GLY A 207 -13.26 -26.16 20.54
CA GLY A 207 -14.18 -26.28 21.68
C GLY A 207 -13.63 -25.92 23.05
N ALA A 208 -12.49 -25.23 23.14
CA ALA A 208 -12.02 -24.65 24.40
C ALA A 208 -12.84 -23.42 24.87
N GLY A 209 -13.76 -22.92 24.04
CA GLY A 209 -14.65 -21.80 24.35
C GLY A 209 -15.94 -22.20 25.07
N GLN A 210 -16.66 -21.21 25.61
CA GLN A 210 -17.91 -21.39 26.38
C GLN A 210 -19.07 -22.01 25.57
N HIS A 211 -18.96 -22.05 24.24
CA HIS A 211 -19.99 -22.58 23.33
C HIS A 211 -19.72 -24.01 22.85
N GLY A 212 -18.64 -24.66 23.33
CA GLY A 212 -18.19 -25.96 22.82
C GLY A 212 -17.62 -25.87 21.41
N TYR A 213 -17.54 -27.01 20.72
CA TYR A 213 -17.00 -27.11 19.35
C TYR A 213 -17.86 -26.30 18.37
N LEU A 214 -17.21 -25.39 17.62
CA LEU A 214 -17.88 -24.51 16.66
C LEU A 214 -17.80 -25.07 15.24
N GLY A 215 -16.59 -25.21 14.71
CA GLY A 215 -16.32 -25.65 13.35
C GLY A 215 -17.16 -24.89 12.32
N PHE A 216 -17.87 -25.63 11.47
CA PHE A 216 -18.72 -25.06 10.44
C PHE A 216 -20.14 -24.68 10.91
N HIS A 217 -20.44 -24.68 12.21
CA HIS A 217 -21.78 -24.32 12.72
C HIS A 217 -22.26 -22.97 12.17
N THR A 218 -21.44 -21.92 12.28
CA THR A 218 -21.77 -20.55 11.84
C THR A 218 -22.03 -20.45 10.33
N TRP A 219 -21.46 -21.37 9.52
CA TRP A 219 -21.71 -21.45 8.08
C TRP A 219 -23.09 -22.04 7.76
N GLY A 220 -23.66 -22.85 8.66
CA GLY A 220 -25.02 -23.38 8.53
C GLY A 220 -26.07 -22.50 9.20
N ASN A 221 -25.80 -21.99 10.40
CA ASN A 221 -26.72 -21.21 11.22
C ASN A 221 -25.94 -20.10 11.97
N PRO A 222 -26.18 -18.79 11.72
CA PRO A 222 -27.29 -18.22 10.92
C PRO A 222 -27.13 -18.39 9.40
N GLY A 223 -25.95 -18.79 8.92
CA GLY A 223 -25.70 -19.12 7.51
C GLY A 223 -24.47 -18.43 6.94
N ALA A 224 -23.95 -18.99 5.85
CA ALA A 224 -22.67 -18.59 5.27
C ALA A 224 -22.62 -17.15 4.74
N PHE A 225 -23.77 -16.55 4.40
CA PHE A 225 -23.90 -15.16 3.98
C PHE A 225 -24.90 -14.43 4.88
N ALA A 226 -24.50 -13.30 5.45
CA ALA A 226 -25.36 -12.44 6.27
C ALA A 226 -26.15 -11.44 5.39
N PRO A 227 -27.44 -11.19 5.66
CA PRO A 227 -28.18 -10.09 5.04
C PRO A 227 -27.79 -8.74 5.67
N TYR A 228 -27.58 -7.71 4.85
CA TYR A 228 -27.15 -6.39 5.29
C TYR A 228 -28.06 -5.28 4.77
N LEU A 229 -28.41 -4.32 5.65
CA LEU A 229 -29.23 -3.12 5.45
C LEU A 229 -30.66 -3.29 4.91
N ILE A 230 -30.99 -4.40 4.24
CA ILE A 230 -32.23 -4.56 3.47
C ILE A 230 -33.04 -5.74 4.04
N THR A 231 -34.32 -5.49 4.34
CA THR A 231 -35.27 -6.46 4.90
C THR A 231 -36.08 -7.20 3.84
N ASP A 232 -36.32 -6.56 2.69
CA ASP A 232 -37.45 -6.92 1.83
C ASP A 232 -37.10 -7.98 0.77
N ASN A 233 -35.80 -8.25 0.59
CA ASN A 233 -35.27 -9.26 -0.33
C ASN A 233 -33.96 -9.83 0.22
N GLU A 234 -34.01 -11.06 0.73
CA GLU A 234 -32.88 -11.73 1.38
C GLU A 234 -31.66 -11.93 0.46
N ALA A 235 -31.88 -12.27 -0.81
CA ALA A 235 -30.80 -12.48 -1.78
C ALA A 235 -30.08 -11.16 -2.11
N LEU A 236 -30.84 -10.08 -2.26
CA LEU A 236 -30.30 -8.74 -2.48
C LEU A 236 -29.58 -8.22 -1.23
N ALA A 237 -30.14 -8.45 -0.03
CA ALA A 237 -29.50 -8.10 1.24
C ALA A 237 -28.15 -8.82 1.46
N LYS A 238 -28.06 -10.11 1.07
CA LYS A 238 -26.80 -10.89 1.11
C LYS A 238 -25.77 -10.37 0.08
N PHE A 239 -26.21 -10.00 -1.12
CA PHE A 239 -25.34 -9.36 -2.12
C PHE A 239 -24.82 -8.00 -1.64
N VAL A 240 -25.67 -7.18 -1.00
CA VAL A 240 -25.28 -5.88 -0.42
C VAL A 240 -24.33 -6.06 0.77
N GLY A 241 -24.47 -7.13 1.56
CA GLY A 241 -23.50 -7.51 2.60
C GLY A 241 -22.12 -7.82 2.03
N PHE A 242 -22.04 -8.69 1.01
CA PHE A 242 -20.81 -8.95 0.25
C PHE A 242 -20.21 -7.66 -0.35
N TRP A 243 -21.03 -6.87 -1.04
CA TRP A 243 -20.57 -5.65 -1.73
C TRP A 243 -20.00 -4.61 -0.77
N ALA A 244 -20.63 -4.41 0.39
CA ALA A 244 -20.13 -3.48 1.41
C ALA A 244 -18.70 -3.84 1.85
N VAL A 245 -18.42 -5.14 2.02
CA VAL A 245 -17.15 -5.66 2.54
C VAL A 245 -15.99 -5.58 1.54
N LEU A 246 -16.27 -5.35 0.24
CA LEU A 246 -15.22 -5.03 -0.74
C LEU A 246 -14.40 -3.79 -0.34
N ILE A 247 -15.00 -2.85 0.41
CA ILE A 247 -14.33 -1.65 0.91
C ILE A 247 -13.37 -2.00 2.07
N GLN A 248 -13.82 -2.80 3.05
CA GLN A 248 -12.98 -3.31 4.14
C GLN A 248 -11.83 -4.18 3.61
N ALA A 249 -12.09 -5.00 2.59
CA ALA A 249 -11.05 -5.78 1.90
C ALA A 249 -10.04 -4.88 1.18
N GLY A 250 -10.49 -3.87 0.43
CA GLY A 250 -9.62 -2.89 -0.22
C GLY A 250 -8.69 -2.15 0.75
N PHE A 251 -9.23 -1.66 1.86
CA PHE A 251 -8.44 -1.05 2.95
C PHE A 251 -7.42 -2.02 3.54
N SER A 252 -7.78 -3.31 3.69
CA SER A 252 -6.89 -4.33 4.25
C SER A 252 -5.76 -4.79 3.31
N TYR A 253 -5.79 -4.38 2.04
CA TYR A 253 -4.70 -4.60 1.07
C TYR A 253 -3.88 -3.33 0.77
N GLN A 254 -4.20 -2.18 1.37
CA GLN A 254 -3.41 -0.94 1.25
C GLN A 254 -2.01 -1.14 1.86
N GLY A 255 -0.97 -0.61 1.22
CA GLY A 255 0.42 -0.78 1.67
C GLY A 255 1.07 -2.10 1.24
N THR A 256 0.45 -2.85 0.31
CA THR A 256 1.11 -4.00 -0.35
C THR A 256 2.10 -3.56 -1.45
N GLU A 257 2.10 -2.27 -1.76
CA GLU A 257 2.96 -1.55 -2.71
C GLU A 257 4.26 -0.95 -2.11
N LEU A 258 4.57 -1.25 -0.84
CA LEU A 258 5.68 -0.67 -0.05
C LEU A 258 6.95 -1.54 0.01
#